data_AF-G0WDQ9-F1
#
_entry.id   AF-G0WDQ9-F1
#
_cell.length_a   1.000
_cell.length_b   1.000
_cell.length_c   1.000
_cell.angle_alpha   90.00
_cell.angle_beta   90.00
_cell.angle_gamma   90.00
#
_symmetry.space_group_name_H-M   'P 1'
#
loop_
_entity.id
_entity.type
_entity.pdbx_description
1 polymer ?
#
loop_
_entity_poly.entity_id
_entity_poly.type
_entity_poly.pdbx_seq_one_letter_code
_entity_poly.pdbx_strand_id
1 'polypeptide(L)'
;MIQSTIYKRFLSTQAETYRSQLDSFLRYHKTEKSLKPLIYRPKNASKLLTMDMKDPKTHELLKPLPAISTLSKSVLVSYVDCMEFGDRAVLLKWFHEWVSVTPRKKLLWKYLDSSLISKLMYSSFFKIGGYTQLINMLYNNRVKFITAKNSAVFDIEGYFNTWMMCNLHRNQLMKFEDMELLRKKLMNAWRKVAHIERRTGLHLLLMDAWEKQMGYNPKDILKNVPEFKLKLPSLEKVSEEPITEVSMEKFVKDNERNYVLSRTILDFNPVEKDNMVLNKFIKEYQTYSAEVNGTTKDIYDEYTKSMGKIWEPKEEEKETRNNDESNNEQQEGETGEEKVDNSNA
;
A
#
# COMPACT_ATOMS: atom_id res chain seq x y z
N MET A 1 19.38 -2.13 28.06
CA MET A 1 19.41 -0.93 27.18
C MET A 1 20.18 -1.19 25.87
N ILE A 2 19.47 -1.48 24.78
CA ILE A 2 20.02 -1.16 23.46
C ILE A 2 19.73 0.34 23.31
N GLN A 3 20.75 1.18 23.45
CA GLN A 3 20.73 2.48 22.78
C GLN A 3 20.71 2.14 21.29
N SER A 4 19.51 1.95 20.75
CA SER A 4 19.32 2.03 19.33
C SER A 4 19.70 3.45 18.99
N THR A 5 20.79 3.63 18.26
CA THR A 5 21.03 4.80 17.43
C THR A 5 19.87 4.88 16.44
N ILE A 6 18.73 5.34 16.95
CA ILE A 6 17.60 5.78 16.15
C ILE A 6 18.15 7.03 15.49
N TYR A 7 18.43 6.92 14.19
CA TYR A 7 18.41 8.09 13.33
C TYR A 7 17.10 8.82 13.63
N LYS A 8 17.16 9.85 14.47
CA LYS A 8 16.10 10.85 14.66
C LYS A 8 16.04 11.64 13.36
N ARG A 9 15.42 11.04 12.34
CA ARG A 9 14.81 11.81 11.24
C ARG A 9 13.40 12.17 11.69
N PHE A 10 13.09 13.45 11.50
CA PHE A 10 11.94 14.19 11.99
C PHE A 10 10.62 13.58 11.51
N LEU A 11 10.12 12.56 12.21
CA LEU A 11 8.67 12.33 12.22
C LEU A 11 8.05 13.51 12.96
N SER A 12 6.95 14.05 12.45
CA SER A 12 6.21 15.08 13.18
C SER A 12 5.82 14.54 14.58
N THR A 13 5.72 15.42 15.58
CA THR A 13 5.30 15.04 16.94
C THR A 13 3.99 14.24 16.95
N GLN A 14 3.12 14.52 15.98
CA GLN A 14 1.87 13.80 15.75
C GLN A 14 2.09 12.38 15.19
N ALA A 15 2.99 12.21 14.20
CA ALA A 15 3.37 10.89 13.69
C ALA A 15 4.00 10.00 14.77
N GLU A 16 4.85 10.56 15.64
CA GLU A 16 5.44 9.84 16.78
C GLU A 16 4.36 9.40 17.79
N THR A 17 3.34 10.23 18.02
CA THR A 17 2.23 9.90 18.90
C THR A 17 1.42 8.72 18.37
N TYR A 18 1.02 8.76 17.09
CA TYR A 18 0.30 7.64 16.47
C TYR A 18 1.16 6.37 16.42
N ARG A 19 2.46 6.53 16.16
CA ARG A 19 3.40 5.42 16.17
C ARG A 19 3.48 4.73 17.54
N SER A 20 3.62 5.51 18.60
CA SER A 20 3.67 5.00 19.97
C SER A 20 2.40 4.23 20.37
N GLN A 21 1.23 4.71 19.93
CA GLN A 21 -0.04 4.00 20.14
C GLN A 21 -0.07 2.66 19.38
N LEU A 22 0.35 2.66 18.11
CA LEU A 22 0.42 1.44 17.29
C LEU A 22 1.41 0.42 17.85
N ASP A 23 2.58 0.85 18.30
CA ASP A 23 3.60 -0.01 18.90
C ASP A 23 3.13 -0.60 20.22
N SER A 24 2.48 0.21 21.07
CA SER A 24 1.90 -0.26 22.33
C SER A 24 0.81 -1.31 22.10
N PHE A 25 -0.06 -1.07 21.11
CA PHE A 25 -1.10 -2.01 20.70
C PHE A 25 -0.52 -3.31 20.14
N LEU A 26 0.48 -3.21 19.25
CA LEU A 26 1.18 -4.35 18.68
C LEU A 26 1.90 -5.17 19.76
N ARG A 27 2.59 -4.49 20.70
CA ARG A 27 3.28 -5.12 21.84
C ARG A 27 2.29 -5.89 22.71
N TYR A 28 1.17 -5.28 23.08
CA TYR A 28 0.10 -5.94 23.84
C TYR A 28 -0.38 -7.22 23.15
N HIS A 29 -0.58 -7.18 21.83
CA HIS A 29 -1.01 -8.35 21.09
C HIS A 29 0.11 -9.39 20.93
N LYS A 30 1.38 -8.98 20.86
CA LYS A 30 2.56 -9.86 20.82
C LYS A 30 2.78 -10.61 22.13
N THR A 31 2.54 -9.98 23.28
CA THR A 31 2.68 -10.57 24.62
C THR A 31 1.94 -11.92 24.77
N GLU A 32 2.55 -12.84 25.50
CA GLU A 32 1.98 -14.17 25.78
C GLU A 32 0.67 -14.07 26.56
N LYS A 33 -0.30 -14.95 26.26
CA LYS A 33 -1.65 -14.91 26.84
C LYS A 33 -1.64 -15.00 28.37
N SER A 34 -0.71 -15.78 28.94
CA SER A 34 -0.48 -15.96 30.38
C SER A 34 0.04 -14.67 31.05
N LEU A 35 0.93 -13.94 30.38
CA LEU A 35 1.55 -12.71 30.89
C LEU A 35 0.66 -11.47 30.76
N LYS A 36 -0.26 -11.44 29.79
CA LYS A 36 -1.10 -10.25 29.54
C LYS A 36 -1.87 -9.77 30.78
N PRO A 37 -2.57 -10.64 31.53
CA PRO A 37 -3.27 -10.21 32.73
C PRO A 37 -2.34 -9.68 33.82
N LEU A 38 -1.12 -10.20 33.92
CA LEU A 38 -0.14 -9.76 34.93
C LEU A 38 0.43 -8.39 34.58
N ILE A 39 0.78 -8.18 33.30
CA ILE A 39 1.45 -6.95 32.83
C ILE A 39 0.47 -5.79 32.66
N TYR A 40 -0.73 -6.03 32.10
CA TYR A 40 -1.63 -4.95 31.63
C TYR A 40 -2.89 -4.76 32.49
N ARG A 41 -2.98 -5.37 33.69
CA ARG A 41 -4.07 -5.12 34.63
C ARG A 41 -3.53 -4.47 35.90
N PRO A 42 -3.97 -3.25 36.26
CA PRO A 42 -3.46 -2.54 37.43
C PRO A 42 -3.55 -3.35 38.73
N LYS A 43 -4.62 -4.13 38.93
CA LYS A 43 -4.81 -4.97 40.11
C LYS A 43 -3.75 -6.06 40.33
N ASN A 44 -2.99 -6.41 39.28
CA ASN A 44 -1.94 -7.42 39.36
C ASN A 44 -0.54 -6.80 39.47
N ALA A 45 -0.42 -5.47 39.58
CA ALA A 45 0.87 -4.78 39.60
C ALA A 45 1.78 -5.25 40.75
N SER A 46 1.26 -5.28 41.97
CA SER A 46 2.03 -5.76 43.14
C SER A 46 2.44 -7.23 42.99
N LYS A 47 1.54 -8.07 42.44
CA LYS A 47 1.84 -9.48 42.18
C LYS A 47 2.96 -9.65 41.16
N LEU A 48 2.95 -8.88 40.08
CA LEU A 48 4.01 -8.92 39.06
C LEU A 48 5.37 -8.55 39.65
N LEU A 49 5.41 -7.50 40.48
CA LEU A 49 6.64 -7.06 41.16
C LEU A 49 7.18 -8.14 42.12
N THR A 50 6.31 -8.85 42.84
CA THR A 50 6.73 -9.94 43.75
C THR A 50 7.18 -11.22 43.05
N MET A 51 6.83 -11.42 41.77
CA MET A 51 7.20 -12.63 41.02
C MET A 51 8.59 -12.53 40.38
N ASP A 52 9.26 -11.37 40.47
CA ASP A 52 10.60 -11.11 39.92
C ASP A 52 10.80 -11.60 38.47
N MET A 53 9.74 -11.57 37.68
CA MET A 53 9.76 -12.07 36.32
C MET A 53 10.64 -11.17 35.45
N LYS A 54 11.55 -11.77 34.68
CA LYS A 54 12.45 -11.06 33.77
C LYS A 54 12.04 -11.27 32.31
N ASP A 55 12.22 -10.23 31.49
CA ASP A 55 12.10 -10.38 30.05
C ASP A 55 13.26 -11.26 29.54
N PRO A 56 12.98 -12.36 28.81
CA PRO A 56 14.00 -13.30 28.36
C PRO A 56 15.01 -12.68 27.38
N LYS A 57 14.69 -11.55 26.73
CA LYS A 57 15.60 -10.88 25.79
C LYS A 57 16.48 -9.81 26.44
N THR A 58 15.93 -9.06 27.39
CA THR A 58 16.64 -7.92 28.00
C THR A 58 17.18 -8.24 29.39
N HIS A 59 16.76 -9.36 29.99
CA HIS A 59 17.02 -9.73 31.39
C HIS A 59 16.56 -8.68 32.42
N GLU A 60 15.79 -7.68 31.99
CA GLU A 60 15.22 -6.64 32.84
C GLU A 60 13.92 -7.14 33.49
N LEU A 61 13.63 -6.69 34.70
CA LEU A 61 12.39 -7.02 35.41
C LEU A 61 11.17 -6.49 34.63
N LEU A 62 10.15 -7.33 34.49
CA LEU A 62 8.88 -6.96 33.89
C LEU A 62 8.17 -5.95 34.78
N LYS A 63 7.91 -4.77 34.22
CA LYS A 63 7.18 -3.70 34.91
C LYS A 63 5.70 -3.72 34.53
N PRO A 64 4.79 -3.36 35.47
CA PRO A 64 3.40 -3.13 35.14
C PRO A 64 3.27 -2.06 34.05
N LEU A 65 2.37 -2.28 33.09
CA LEU A 65 2.07 -1.36 32.00
C LEU A 65 0.61 -0.90 32.09
N PRO A 66 0.27 0.29 31.54
CA PRO A 66 -1.10 0.76 31.51
C PRO A 66 -2.00 -0.22 30.76
N ALA A 67 -3.27 -0.28 31.17
CA ALA A 67 -4.27 -1.06 30.46
C ALA A 67 -4.41 -0.53 29.02
N ILE A 68 -4.44 -1.45 28.06
CA ILE A 68 -4.52 -1.10 26.64
C ILE A 68 -5.97 -1.18 26.19
N SER A 69 -6.48 -0.06 25.66
CA SER A 69 -7.77 0.02 24.99
C SER A 69 -7.67 -0.51 23.55
N THR A 70 -8.81 -0.85 22.96
CA THR A 70 -8.89 -1.16 21.53
C THR A 70 -8.56 0.09 20.72
N LEU A 71 -7.56 0.00 19.85
CA LEU A 71 -7.14 1.13 19.03
C LEU A 71 -8.11 1.34 17.86
N SER A 72 -8.48 2.59 17.54
CA SER A 72 -9.26 2.84 16.32
C SER A 72 -8.44 2.55 15.06
N LYS A 73 -9.08 2.04 14.00
CA LYS A 73 -8.44 1.89 12.68
C LYS A 73 -7.99 3.24 12.11
N SER A 74 -8.69 4.33 12.45
CA SER A 74 -8.35 5.68 11.99
C SER A 74 -6.95 6.11 12.41
N VAL A 75 -6.45 5.63 13.57
CA VAL A 75 -5.07 5.93 14.02
C VAL A 75 -4.04 5.44 13.01
N LEU A 76 -4.31 4.31 12.36
CA LEU A 76 -3.38 3.74 11.39
C LEU A 76 -3.43 4.50 10.06
N VAL A 77 -4.61 4.95 9.64
CA VAL A 77 -4.76 5.83 8.46
C VAL A 77 -4.04 7.15 8.71
N SER A 78 -4.30 7.80 9.84
CA SER A 78 -3.65 9.06 10.23
C SER A 78 -2.13 8.92 10.38
N TYR A 79 -1.63 7.78 10.85
CA TYR A 79 -0.19 7.51 10.89
C TYR A 79 0.44 7.53 9.49
N VAL A 80 -0.23 6.93 8.50
CA VAL A 80 0.24 6.94 7.10
C VAL A 80 0.14 8.34 6.50
N ASP A 81 -0.93 9.09 6.79
CA ASP A 81 -1.11 10.47 6.32
C ASP A 81 0.00 11.41 6.81
N CYS A 82 0.50 11.22 8.03
CA CYS A 82 1.58 12.03 8.59
C CYS A 82 2.97 11.69 8.05
N MET A 83 3.14 10.62 7.27
CA MET A 83 4.44 10.26 6.69
C MET A 83 4.74 11.10 5.46
N GLU A 84 6.00 11.49 5.32
CA GLU A 84 6.48 12.33 4.23
C GLU A 84 7.57 11.62 3.40
N PHE A 85 8.01 12.30 2.35
CA PHE A 85 9.15 11.85 1.57
C PHE A 85 10.38 11.65 2.46
N GLY A 86 10.99 10.46 2.38
CA GLY A 86 12.13 10.07 3.23
C GLY A 86 11.79 9.09 4.35
N ASP A 87 10.51 8.91 4.69
CA ASP A 87 10.05 7.98 5.72
C ASP A 87 9.86 6.53 5.23
N ARG A 88 10.26 6.24 3.97
CA ARG A 88 10.17 4.91 3.35
C ARG A 88 10.65 3.77 4.25
N ALA A 89 11.83 3.91 4.85
CA ALA A 89 12.41 2.86 5.68
C ALA A 89 11.58 2.62 6.96
N VAL A 90 11.03 3.69 7.54
CA VAL A 90 10.18 3.63 8.73
C VAL A 90 8.88 2.90 8.40
N LEU A 91 8.24 3.25 7.29
CA LEU A 91 7.01 2.60 6.83
C LEU A 91 7.22 1.11 6.57
N LEU A 92 8.26 0.76 5.81
CA LEU A 92 8.54 -0.64 5.45
C LEU A 92 8.88 -1.48 6.69
N LYS A 93 9.67 -0.93 7.63
CA LYS A 93 9.97 -1.59 8.90
C LYS A 93 8.71 -1.78 9.74
N TRP A 94 7.88 -0.75 9.86
CA TRP A 94 6.58 -0.83 10.55
C TRP A 94 5.71 -1.94 9.98
N PHE A 95 5.53 -1.93 8.66
CA PHE A 95 4.66 -2.87 7.98
C PHE A 95 5.21 -4.30 8.16
N HIS A 96 6.53 -4.47 8.07
CA HIS A 96 7.20 -5.75 8.31
C HIS A 96 6.92 -6.27 9.72
N GLU A 97 7.09 -5.43 10.73
CA GLU A 97 6.81 -5.78 12.13
C GLU A 97 5.35 -6.16 12.35
N TRP A 98 4.41 -5.56 11.62
CA TRP A 98 2.99 -5.90 11.67
C TRP A 98 2.71 -7.27 11.03
N VAL A 99 3.20 -7.52 9.82
CA VAL A 99 2.99 -8.79 9.09
C VAL A 99 3.86 -9.95 9.59
N SER A 100 4.86 -9.67 10.45
CA SER A 100 5.64 -10.69 11.17
C SER A 100 4.80 -11.45 12.22
N VAL A 101 3.66 -10.89 12.63
CA VAL A 101 2.81 -11.51 13.64
C VAL A 101 2.16 -12.79 13.12
N THR A 102 2.04 -13.81 13.97
CA THR A 102 1.37 -15.07 13.62
C THR A 102 -0.08 -14.84 13.11
N PRO A 103 -0.52 -15.49 12.01
CA PRO A 103 -1.89 -15.40 11.46
C PRO A 103 -3.00 -15.71 12.46
N ARG A 104 -2.71 -16.48 13.53
CA ARG A 104 -3.65 -16.80 14.61
C ARG A 104 -4.19 -15.55 15.32
N LYS A 105 -3.44 -14.44 15.34
CA LYS A 105 -3.85 -13.17 15.98
C LYS A 105 -4.74 -12.35 15.04
N LYS A 106 -5.90 -12.91 14.67
CA LYS A 106 -6.81 -12.37 13.64
C LYS A 106 -7.16 -10.91 13.80
N LEU A 107 -7.28 -10.41 15.04
CA LEU A 107 -7.61 -9.01 15.30
C LEU A 107 -6.60 -8.07 14.62
N LEU A 108 -5.30 -8.30 14.78
CA LEU A 108 -4.26 -7.46 14.16
C LEU A 108 -4.30 -7.52 12.64
N TRP A 109 -4.60 -8.69 12.06
CA TRP A 109 -4.72 -8.83 10.62
C TRP A 109 -5.91 -8.07 10.06
N LYS A 110 -7.05 -8.01 10.78
CA LYS A 110 -8.24 -7.25 10.38
C LYS A 110 -8.07 -5.73 10.36
N TYR A 111 -7.00 -5.18 10.96
CA TYR A 111 -6.65 -3.76 10.82
C TYR A 111 -6.11 -3.43 9.44
N LEU A 112 -5.46 -4.40 8.79
CA LEU A 112 -5.04 -4.28 7.40
C LEU A 112 -6.23 -4.64 6.51
N ASP A 113 -7.17 -3.71 6.30
CA ASP A 113 -8.26 -3.90 5.36
C ASP A 113 -7.91 -3.36 3.96
N SER A 114 -8.80 -3.58 2.98
CA SER A 114 -8.62 -3.13 1.60
C SER A 114 -8.38 -1.61 1.51
N SER A 115 -9.09 -0.81 2.32
CA SER A 115 -8.93 0.64 2.35
C SER A 115 -7.50 1.02 2.77
N LEU A 116 -7.02 0.48 3.88
CA LEU A 116 -5.66 0.76 4.34
C LEU A 116 -4.59 0.24 3.38
N ILE A 117 -4.74 -0.97 2.83
CA ILE A 117 -3.77 -1.49 1.86
C ILE A 117 -3.71 -0.58 0.63
N SER A 118 -4.85 -0.11 0.13
CA SER A 118 -4.88 0.85 -0.97
C SER A 118 -4.17 2.16 -0.59
N LYS A 119 -4.45 2.73 0.59
CA LYS A 119 -3.77 3.93 1.13
C LYS A 119 -2.26 3.75 1.18
N LEU A 120 -1.80 2.65 1.80
CA LEU A 120 -0.38 2.31 1.86
C LEU A 120 0.25 2.23 0.47
N MET A 121 -0.43 1.60 -0.49
CA MET A 121 0.09 1.44 -1.85
C MET A 121 0.25 2.79 -2.55
N TYR A 122 -0.78 3.63 -2.60
CA TYR A 122 -0.67 4.91 -3.32
C TYR A 122 0.16 5.94 -2.55
N SER A 123 0.11 5.98 -1.22
CA SER A 123 1.01 6.84 -0.43
C SER A 123 2.47 6.44 -0.60
N SER A 124 2.78 5.14 -0.67
CA SER A 124 4.14 4.66 -0.98
C SER A 124 4.59 4.96 -2.40
N PHE A 125 3.64 5.19 -3.32
CA PHE A 125 3.94 5.49 -4.71
C PHE A 125 4.12 6.99 -4.96
N PHE A 126 3.18 7.82 -4.48
CA PHE A 126 3.13 9.25 -4.77
C PHE A 126 3.80 10.15 -3.72
N LYS A 127 3.93 9.71 -2.45
CA LYS A 127 4.37 10.58 -1.34
C LYS A 127 5.65 10.10 -0.65
N ILE A 128 5.68 8.84 -0.21
CA ILE A 128 6.70 8.31 0.70
C ILE A 128 7.86 7.63 -0.05
N GLY A 129 7.54 6.95 -1.15
CA GLY A 129 8.44 6.04 -1.86
C GLY A 129 8.41 4.61 -1.31
N GLY A 130 9.06 3.67 -2.01
CA GLY A 130 9.15 2.26 -1.59
C GLY A 130 8.00 1.36 -2.03
N TYR A 131 7.21 1.81 -3.01
CA TYR A 131 6.10 1.05 -3.59
C TYR A 131 6.48 -0.39 -3.97
N THR A 132 7.57 -0.60 -4.70
CA THR A 132 7.99 -1.93 -5.14
C THR A 132 8.26 -2.88 -3.96
N GLN A 133 8.94 -2.39 -2.92
CA GLN A 133 9.21 -3.17 -1.72
C GLN A 133 7.93 -3.51 -0.96
N LEU A 134 6.99 -2.56 -0.85
CA LEU A 134 5.69 -2.79 -0.24
C LEU A 134 4.88 -3.87 -1.00
N ILE A 135 4.84 -3.80 -2.33
CA ILE A 135 4.16 -4.81 -3.16
C ILE A 135 4.79 -6.19 -2.97
N ASN A 136 6.13 -6.28 -2.97
CA ASN A 136 6.83 -7.53 -2.71
C ASN A 136 6.48 -8.10 -1.32
N MET A 137 6.40 -7.25 -0.30
CA MET A 137 5.98 -7.67 1.04
C MET A 137 4.53 -8.17 1.07
N LEU A 138 3.61 -7.52 0.34
CA LEU A 138 2.23 -7.98 0.21
C LEU A 138 2.16 -9.36 -0.47
N TYR A 139 2.94 -9.56 -1.53
CA TYR A 139 3.01 -10.83 -2.24
C TYR A 139 3.58 -11.96 -1.38
N ASN A 140 4.69 -11.71 -0.70
CA ASN A 140 5.34 -12.70 0.17
C ASN A 140 4.47 -13.07 1.37
N ASN A 141 3.64 -12.15 1.87
CA ASN A 141 2.76 -12.40 3.01
C ASN A 141 1.33 -12.78 2.62
N ARG A 142 1.00 -12.95 1.33
CA ARG A 142 -0.37 -13.29 0.88
C ARG A 142 -0.93 -14.53 1.58
N VAL A 143 -0.14 -15.59 1.72
CA VAL A 143 -0.56 -16.83 2.39
C VAL A 143 -0.97 -16.55 3.84
N LYS A 144 -0.28 -15.63 4.53
CA LYS A 144 -0.63 -15.25 5.91
C LYS A 144 -1.95 -14.48 5.98
N PHE A 145 -2.21 -13.56 5.04
CA PHE A 145 -3.51 -12.87 4.95
C PHE A 145 -4.66 -13.86 4.75
N ILE A 146 -4.49 -14.84 3.87
CA ILE A 146 -5.50 -15.89 3.64
C ILE A 146 -5.69 -16.74 4.91
N THR A 147 -4.60 -17.19 5.52
CA THR A 147 -4.62 -17.99 6.76
C THR A 147 -5.30 -17.24 7.92
N ALA A 148 -5.14 -15.92 7.98
CA ALA A 148 -5.78 -15.05 8.97
C ALA A 148 -7.28 -14.80 8.69
N LYS A 149 -7.85 -15.36 7.61
CA LYS A 149 -9.18 -15.07 7.08
C LYS A 149 -9.38 -13.60 6.69
N ASN A 150 -8.35 -13.00 6.11
CA ASN A 150 -8.34 -11.62 5.63
C ASN A 150 -7.92 -11.55 4.15
N SER A 151 -8.49 -12.41 3.30
CA SER A 151 -8.22 -12.41 1.86
C SER A 151 -8.86 -11.22 1.14
N ALA A 152 -9.89 -10.61 1.73
CA ALA A 152 -10.61 -9.47 1.17
C ALA A 152 -9.76 -8.21 0.95
N VAL A 153 -8.53 -8.17 1.50
CA VAL A 153 -7.57 -7.09 1.22
C VAL A 153 -7.09 -7.10 -0.23
N PHE A 154 -7.15 -8.27 -0.90
CA PHE A 154 -6.79 -8.43 -2.30
C PHE A 154 -8.07 -8.40 -3.15
N ASP A 155 -8.78 -7.28 -3.09
CA ASP A 155 -9.99 -7.04 -3.89
C ASP A 155 -9.66 -6.30 -5.20
N ILE A 156 -10.68 -6.15 -6.06
CA ILE A 156 -10.56 -5.37 -7.27
C ILE A 156 -10.49 -3.87 -6.96
N GLU A 157 -11.39 -3.39 -6.11
CA GLU A 157 -11.62 -1.96 -5.89
C GLU A 157 -10.48 -1.24 -5.16
N GLY A 158 -9.93 -1.85 -4.11
CA GLY A 158 -8.81 -1.27 -3.36
C GLY A 158 -7.48 -1.73 -3.91
N TYR A 159 -7.24 -3.04 -3.95
CA TYR A 159 -5.91 -3.57 -4.30
C TYR A 159 -5.61 -3.45 -5.81
N PHE A 160 -6.43 -4.04 -6.67
CA PHE A 160 -6.10 -4.14 -8.10
C PHE A 160 -6.15 -2.78 -8.80
N ASN A 161 -7.17 -1.96 -8.54
CA ASN A 161 -7.29 -0.63 -9.13
C ASN A 161 -6.13 0.28 -8.72
N THR A 162 -5.76 0.30 -7.44
CA THR A 162 -4.60 1.06 -6.97
C THR A 162 -3.30 0.52 -7.57
N TRP A 163 -3.17 -0.79 -7.74
CA TRP A 163 -2.03 -1.39 -8.43
C TRP A 163 -1.95 -0.91 -9.88
N MET A 164 -3.04 -0.95 -10.65
CA MET A 164 -3.07 -0.51 -12.04
C MET A 164 -2.71 0.97 -12.15
N MET A 165 -3.35 1.81 -11.34
CA MET A 165 -3.09 3.25 -11.29
C MET A 165 -1.61 3.57 -11.05
N CYS A 166 -1.00 2.97 -10.02
CA CYS A 166 0.42 3.18 -9.74
C CYS A 166 1.30 2.70 -10.89
N ASN A 167 0.97 1.57 -11.54
CA ASN A 167 1.79 1.08 -12.65
C ASN A 167 1.59 1.86 -13.95
N LEU A 168 0.42 2.44 -14.23
CA LEU A 168 0.23 3.37 -15.37
C LEU A 168 1.20 4.55 -15.27
N HIS A 169 1.21 5.22 -14.11
CA HIS A 169 2.15 6.29 -13.81
C HIS A 169 3.61 5.83 -13.88
N ARG A 170 3.92 4.67 -13.28
CA ARG A 170 5.28 4.11 -13.29
C ARG A 170 5.77 3.81 -14.70
N ASN A 171 4.92 3.26 -15.57
CA ASN A 171 5.27 2.91 -16.94
C ASN A 171 5.61 4.17 -17.75
N GLN A 172 4.84 5.25 -17.56
CA GLN A 172 5.12 6.55 -18.19
C GLN A 172 6.44 7.15 -17.69
N LEU A 173 6.70 7.13 -16.38
CA LEU A 173 7.91 7.70 -15.79
C LEU A 173 9.18 6.94 -16.20
N MET A 174 9.14 5.61 -16.12
CA MET A 174 10.30 4.76 -16.36
C MET A 174 10.47 4.39 -17.84
N LYS A 175 9.55 4.85 -18.72
CA LYS A 175 9.49 4.52 -20.15
C LYS A 175 9.64 3.01 -20.38
N PHE A 176 8.86 2.21 -19.67
CA PHE A 176 8.90 0.76 -19.85
C PHE A 176 8.28 0.37 -21.20
N GLU A 177 9.08 -0.18 -22.10
CA GLU A 177 8.66 -0.59 -23.44
C GLU A 177 8.46 -2.12 -23.57
N ASP A 178 8.92 -2.93 -22.60
CA ASP A 178 8.76 -4.38 -22.63
C ASP A 178 7.31 -4.80 -22.31
N MET A 179 6.58 -5.03 -23.39
CA MET A 179 5.19 -5.45 -23.42
C MET A 179 4.94 -6.82 -22.79
N GLU A 180 5.85 -7.77 -22.97
CA GLU A 180 5.69 -9.11 -22.39
C GLU A 180 5.82 -9.08 -20.88
N LEU A 181 6.81 -8.33 -20.38
CA LEU A 181 7.02 -8.17 -18.95
C LEU A 181 5.82 -7.48 -18.29
N LEU A 182 5.27 -6.44 -18.92
CA LEU A 182 4.10 -5.72 -18.41
C LEU A 182 2.86 -6.61 -18.42
N ARG A 183 2.68 -7.42 -19.46
CA ARG A 183 1.63 -8.46 -19.52
C ARG A 183 1.79 -9.49 -18.40
N LYS A 184 3.01 -10.01 -18.16
CA LYS A 184 3.30 -10.95 -17.06
C LYS A 184 3.00 -10.32 -15.69
N LYS A 185 3.36 -9.05 -15.48
CA LYS A 185 3.07 -8.29 -14.24
C LYS A 185 1.56 -8.16 -14.00
N LEU A 186 0.79 -7.76 -15.03
CA LEU A 186 -0.66 -7.64 -14.95
C LEU A 186 -1.31 -8.98 -14.59
N MET A 187 -0.93 -10.06 -15.28
CA MET A 187 -1.41 -11.42 -14.98
C MET A 187 -1.10 -11.82 -13.54
N ASN A 188 0.12 -11.57 -13.07
CA ASN A 188 0.51 -11.91 -11.71
C ASN A 188 -0.33 -11.14 -10.69
N ALA A 189 -0.52 -9.83 -10.88
CA ALA A 189 -1.35 -9.01 -10.00
C ALA A 189 -2.81 -9.51 -9.97
N TRP A 190 -3.39 -9.81 -11.14
CA TRP A 190 -4.75 -10.37 -11.23
C TRP A 190 -4.90 -11.70 -10.50
N ARG A 191 -3.93 -12.62 -10.64
CA ARG A 191 -3.94 -13.92 -9.93
C ARG A 191 -3.90 -13.77 -8.41
N LYS A 192 -3.46 -12.61 -7.88
CA LYS A 192 -3.46 -12.36 -6.43
C LYS A 192 -4.82 -11.90 -5.92
N VAL A 193 -5.67 -11.34 -6.78
CA VAL A 193 -7.04 -10.93 -6.46
C VAL A 193 -7.81 -12.14 -5.94
N ALA A 194 -8.37 -12.00 -4.74
CA ALA A 194 -9.14 -13.03 -4.06
C ALA A 194 -10.63 -12.67 -3.98
N HIS A 195 -10.99 -11.40 -4.14
CA HIS A 195 -12.37 -10.93 -4.02
C HIS A 195 -12.76 -10.06 -5.23
N ILE A 196 -13.68 -10.58 -6.05
CA ILE A 196 -14.17 -9.95 -7.28
C ILE A 196 -15.55 -9.34 -7.01
N GLU A 197 -15.65 -8.48 -6.01
CA GLU A 197 -16.83 -7.64 -5.81
C GLU A 197 -16.56 -6.27 -6.41
N ARG A 198 -17.56 -5.74 -7.12
CA ARG A 198 -17.46 -4.48 -7.86
C ARG A 198 -18.44 -3.50 -7.29
N ARG A 199 -17.96 -2.29 -7.07
CA ARG A 199 -18.75 -1.20 -6.50
C ARG A 199 -18.79 -0.03 -7.46
N THR A 200 -17.62 0.33 -8.01
CA THR A 200 -17.49 1.55 -8.81
C THR A 200 -17.53 1.31 -10.31
N GLY A 201 -16.92 0.20 -10.77
CA GLY A 201 -16.70 -0.02 -12.20
C GLY A 201 -15.44 0.66 -12.76
N LEU A 202 -14.66 1.38 -11.94
CA LEU A 202 -13.43 2.06 -12.36
C LEU A 202 -12.37 1.10 -12.92
N HIS A 203 -12.41 -0.18 -12.51
CA HIS A 203 -11.51 -1.21 -13.00
C HIS A 203 -11.56 -1.39 -14.53
N LEU A 204 -12.74 -1.26 -15.15
CA LEU A 204 -12.89 -1.39 -16.60
C LEU A 204 -12.24 -0.21 -17.33
N LEU A 205 -12.49 1.02 -16.85
CA LEU A 205 -11.89 2.22 -17.43
C LEU A 205 -10.36 2.25 -17.26
N LEU A 206 -9.86 1.73 -16.14
CA LEU A 206 -8.42 1.57 -15.91
C LEU A 206 -7.81 0.51 -16.83
N MET A 207 -8.54 -0.57 -17.14
CA MET A 207 -8.11 -1.54 -18.15
C MET A 207 -8.07 -0.91 -19.55
N ASP A 208 -9.04 -0.06 -19.89
CA ASP A 208 -9.04 0.65 -21.17
C ASP A 208 -7.88 1.66 -21.23
N ALA A 209 -7.57 2.36 -20.14
CA ALA A 209 -6.39 3.22 -20.04
C ALA A 209 -5.07 2.42 -20.19
N TRP A 210 -5.01 1.22 -19.60
CA TRP A 210 -3.88 0.31 -19.77
C TRP A 210 -3.73 -0.19 -21.20
N GLU A 211 -4.85 -0.50 -21.86
CA GLU A 211 -4.89 -0.87 -23.28
C GLU A 211 -4.28 0.23 -24.15
N LYS A 212 -4.64 1.50 -23.91
CA LYS A 212 -4.10 2.64 -24.66
C LYS A 212 -2.61 2.85 -24.42
N GLN A 213 -2.14 2.68 -23.18
CA GLN A 213 -0.72 2.87 -22.86
C GLN A 213 0.16 1.76 -23.46
N MET A 214 -0.32 0.52 -23.44
CA MET A 214 0.47 -0.62 -23.89
C MET A 214 0.28 -0.89 -25.39
N GLY A 215 -0.95 -0.82 -25.90
CA GLY A 215 -1.28 -1.24 -27.25
C GLY A 215 -1.70 -2.72 -27.37
N TYR A 216 -2.10 -3.35 -26.25
CA TYR A 216 -2.77 -4.66 -26.26
C TYR A 216 -4.00 -4.63 -25.37
N ASN A 217 -5.05 -5.40 -25.72
CA ASN A 217 -6.27 -5.48 -24.93
C ASN A 217 -6.08 -6.34 -23.65
N PRO A 218 -6.16 -5.75 -22.44
CA PRO A 218 -6.00 -6.48 -21.19
C PRO A 218 -7.12 -7.49 -20.92
N LYS A 219 -8.30 -7.30 -21.52
CA LYS A 219 -9.48 -8.16 -21.34
C LYS A 219 -9.26 -9.57 -21.88
N ASP A 220 -8.43 -9.72 -22.91
CA ASP A 220 -8.09 -11.03 -23.48
C ASP A 220 -7.29 -11.91 -22.51
N ILE A 221 -6.60 -11.26 -21.56
CA ILE A 221 -5.75 -11.91 -20.57
C ILE A 221 -6.53 -12.17 -19.28
N LEU A 222 -7.41 -11.23 -18.92
CA LEU A 222 -8.23 -11.32 -17.71
C LEU A 222 -9.54 -12.04 -18.03
N LYS A 223 -9.51 -13.37 -18.04
CA LYS A 223 -10.73 -14.19 -18.21
C LYS A 223 -11.76 -13.88 -17.11
N ASN A 224 -13.04 -13.87 -17.47
CA ASN A 224 -14.17 -13.67 -16.56
C ASN A 224 -14.19 -12.30 -15.87
N VAL A 225 -13.95 -11.22 -16.60
CA VAL A 225 -14.30 -9.87 -16.17
C VAL A 225 -15.72 -9.59 -16.70
N PRO A 226 -16.81 -9.84 -15.95
CA PRO A 226 -18.16 -9.47 -16.39
C PRO A 226 -18.24 -7.97 -16.73
N GLU A 227 -19.25 -7.55 -17.47
CA GLU A 227 -19.49 -6.12 -17.66
C GLU A 227 -20.02 -5.48 -16.36
N PHE A 228 -19.71 -4.20 -16.14
CA PHE A 228 -20.23 -3.46 -14.98
C PHE A 228 -20.43 -1.99 -15.35
N LYS A 229 -21.64 -1.48 -15.09
CA LYS A 229 -21.96 -0.07 -15.34
C LYS A 229 -21.26 0.82 -14.29
N LEU A 230 -20.56 1.85 -14.76
CA LEU A 230 -19.91 2.84 -13.89
C LEU A 230 -20.90 3.45 -12.89
N LYS A 231 -20.57 3.37 -11.60
CA LYS A 231 -21.35 3.90 -10.48
C LYS A 231 -20.40 4.60 -9.52
N LEU A 232 -20.39 5.93 -9.55
CA LEU A 232 -19.60 6.73 -8.62
C LEU A 232 -20.52 7.34 -7.55
N PRO A 233 -20.02 7.46 -6.30
CA PRO A 233 -20.78 8.07 -5.22
C PRO A 233 -20.97 9.56 -5.49
N SER A 234 -22.09 10.10 -5.06
CA SER A 234 -22.45 11.51 -5.19
C SER A 234 -23.29 11.91 -3.99
N LEU A 235 -22.99 13.04 -3.36
CA LEU A 235 -23.72 13.49 -2.17
C LEU A 235 -25.20 13.76 -2.47
N GLU A 236 -25.50 14.28 -3.66
CA GLU A 236 -26.88 14.54 -4.13
C GLU A 236 -27.76 13.29 -4.16
N LYS A 237 -27.15 12.10 -4.29
CA LYS A 237 -27.88 10.81 -4.39
C LYS A 237 -27.97 10.04 -3.09
N VAL A 238 -27.18 10.43 -2.08
CA VAL A 238 -27.01 9.65 -0.83
C VAL A 238 -27.74 10.31 0.35
N SER A 239 -28.10 11.59 0.26
CA SER A 239 -28.68 12.35 1.36
C SER A 239 -30.02 12.98 0.99
N GLU A 240 -31.10 12.55 1.66
CA GLU A 240 -32.36 13.30 1.78
C GLU A 240 -32.21 14.50 2.75
N GLU A 241 -31.11 14.54 3.50
CA GLU A 241 -30.75 15.59 4.46
C GLU A 241 -29.95 16.72 3.78
N PRO A 242 -29.99 17.96 4.31
CA PRO A 242 -29.19 19.06 3.78
C PRO A 242 -27.69 18.74 3.84
N ILE A 243 -26.96 19.14 2.80
CA ILE A 243 -25.51 18.98 2.72
C ILE A 243 -24.88 19.80 3.86
N THR A 244 -24.25 19.12 4.82
CA THR A 244 -23.55 19.73 5.95
C THR A 244 -22.03 19.64 5.76
N GLU A 245 -21.28 20.52 6.41
CA GLU A 245 -19.80 20.49 6.41
C GLU A 245 -19.25 19.11 6.81
N VAL A 246 -19.81 18.50 7.85
CA VAL A 246 -19.44 17.14 8.31
C VAL A 246 -19.68 16.08 7.22
N SER A 247 -20.77 16.19 6.45
CA SER A 247 -21.05 15.26 5.35
C SER A 247 -20.07 15.43 4.19
N MET A 248 -19.62 16.67 3.94
CA MET A 248 -18.62 16.99 2.91
C MET A 248 -17.24 16.47 3.31
N GLU A 249 -16.80 16.70 4.55
CA GLU A 249 -15.55 16.17 5.09
C GLU A 249 -15.48 14.64 4.96
N LYS A 250 -16.55 13.97 5.36
CA LYS A 250 -16.64 12.51 5.27
C LYS A 250 -16.61 12.05 3.81
N PHE A 251 -17.32 12.72 2.92
CA PHE A 251 -17.31 12.39 1.49
C PHE A 251 -15.92 12.50 0.88
N VAL A 252 -15.22 13.61 1.13
CA VAL A 252 -13.85 13.86 0.63
C VAL A 252 -12.92 12.76 1.16
N LYS A 253 -12.97 12.48 2.47
CA LYS A 253 -12.13 11.45 3.10
C LYS A 253 -12.39 10.04 2.57
N ASP A 254 -13.65 9.67 2.39
CA ASP A 254 -14.03 8.32 1.95
C ASP A 254 -13.77 8.10 0.45
N ASN A 255 -13.69 9.17 -0.35
CA ASN A 255 -13.60 9.09 -1.81
C ASN A 255 -12.28 9.56 -2.43
N GLU A 256 -11.31 9.97 -1.63
CA GLU A 256 -9.96 10.39 -2.09
C GLU A 256 -9.37 9.39 -3.10
N ARG A 257 -9.42 8.09 -2.79
CA ARG A 257 -8.93 7.03 -3.68
C ARG A 257 -9.69 7.02 -5.02
N ASN A 258 -11.02 7.04 -4.98
CA ASN A 258 -11.84 6.99 -6.20
C ASN A 258 -11.59 8.23 -7.07
N TYR A 259 -11.37 9.39 -6.43
CA TYR A 259 -10.99 10.63 -7.10
C TYR A 259 -9.65 10.51 -7.82
N VAL A 260 -8.60 10.05 -7.13
CA VAL A 260 -7.26 9.88 -7.70
C VAL A 260 -7.25 8.85 -8.84
N LEU A 261 -8.02 7.76 -8.70
CA LEU A 261 -8.24 6.79 -9.79
C LEU A 261 -8.94 7.44 -11.01
N SER A 262 -9.97 8.26 -10.76
CA SER A 262 -10.74 8.92 -11.81
C SER A 262 -9.90 9.93 -12.60
N ARG A 263 -9.08 10.74 -11.90
CA ARG A 263 -8.11 11.64 -12.53
C ARG A 263 -7.06 10.88 -13.35
N THR A 264 -6.55 9.77 -12.81
CA THR A 264 -5.60 8.91 -13.55
C THR A 264 -6.23 8.38 -14.85
N ILE A 265 -7.49 7.96 -14.83
CA ILE A 265 -8.18 7.51 -16.07
C ILE A 265 -8.20 8.62 -17.11
N LEU A 266 -8.50 9.87 -16.73
CA LEU A 266 -8.54 10.99 -17.68
C LEU A 266 -7.18 11.35 -18.28
N ASP A 267 -6.10 11.14 -17.52
CA ASP A 267 -4.73 11.39 -17.98
C ASP A 267 -4.26 10.34 -19.00
N PHE A 268 -4.58 9.07 -18.76
CA PHE A 268 -4.12 7.95 -19.60
C PHE A 268 -5.13 7.51 -20.66
N ASN A 269 -6.38 7.96 -20.58
CA ASN A 269 -7.41 7.72 -21.59
C ASN A 269 -8.22 8.99 -21.87
N PRO A 270 -7.76 9.85 -22.81
CA PRO A 270 -8.44 11.09 -23.15
C PRO A 270 -9.85 10.92 -23.71
N VAL A 271 -10.22 9.73 -24.20
CA VAL A 271 -11.58 9.44 -24.71
C VAL A 271 -12.61 9.50 -23.59
N GLU A 272 -12.22 9.16 -22.36
CA GLU A 272 -13.10 9.23 -21.20
C GLU A 272 -13.36 10.66 -20.71
N LYS A 273 -12.75 11.68 -21.33
CA LYS A 273 -13.04 13.09 -21.02
C LYS A 273 -14.48 13.49 -21.32
N ASP A 274 -15.19 12.75 -22.17
CA ASP A 274 -16.61 12.99 -22.44
C ASP A 274 -17.54 12.18 -21.50
N ASN A 275 -16.99 11.36 -20.61
CA ASN A 275 -17.77 10.56 -19.68
C ASN A 275 -18.44 11.43 -18.62
N MET A 276 -19.75 11.66 -18.77
CA MET A 276 -20.52 12.55 -17.89
C MET A 276 -20.49 12.12 -16.42
N VAL A 277 -20.51 10.81 -16.13
CA VAL A 277 -20.53 10.30 -14.75
C VAL A 277 -19.18 10.55 -14.06
N LEU A 278 -18.09 10.30 -14.79
CA LEU A 278 -16.73 10.53 -14.29
C LEU A 278 -16.47 12.01 -14.01
N ASN A 279 -16.80 12.88 -14.98
CA ASN A 279 -16.62 14.33 -14.83
C ASN A 279 -17.49 14.93 -13.73
N LYS A 280 -18.74 14.47 -13.60
CA LYS A 280 -19.62 14.93 -12.51
C LYS A 280 -18.99 14.63 -11.15
N PHE A 281 -18.53 13.40 -10.93
CA PHE A 281 -17.87 13.01 -9.69
C PHE A 281 -16.58 13.80 -9.41
N ILE A 282 -15.73 14.01 -10.42
CA ILE A 282 -14.48 14.77 -10.26
C ILE A 282 -14.78 16.22 -9.86
N LYS A 283 -15.75 16.87 -10.52
CA LYS A 283 -16.15 18.24 -10.19
C LYS A 283 -16.72 18.34 -8.78
N GLU A 284 -17.64 17.45 -8.42
CA GLU A 284 -18.20 17.38 -7.06
C GLU A 284 -17.11 17.24 -6.01
N TYR A 285 -16.18 16.29 -6.20
CA TYR A 285 -15.08 16.09 -5.28
C TYR A 285 -14.18 17.33 -5.17
N GLN A 286 -13.83 17.97 -6.29
CA GLN A 286 -13.01 19.19 -6.28
C GLN A 286 -13.70 20.34 -5.55
N THR A 287 -15.00 20.54 -5.77
CA THR A 287 -15.79 21.56 -5.06
C THR A 287 -15.78 21.32 -3.55
N TYR A 288 -16.16 20.12 -3.11
CA TYR A 288 -16.21 19.82 -1.67
C TYR A 288 -14.84 19.80 -1.02
N SER A 289 -13.80 19.32 -1.72
CA SER A 289 -12.42 19.36 -1.22
C SER A 289 -11.93 20.80 -1.05
N ALA A 290 -12.31 21.71 -1.96
CA ALA A 290 -11.91 23.12 -1.85
C ALA A 290 -12.61 23.82 -0.68
N GLU A 291 -13.89 23.50 -0.45
CA GLU A 291 -14.66 24.01 0.69
C GLU A 291 -14.11 23.49 2.03
N VAL A 292 -13.81 22.20 2.12
CA VAL A 292 -13.32 21.57 3.36
C VAL A 292 -11.88 21.98 3.70
N ASN A 293 -10.99 21.97 2.71
CA ASN A 293 -9.56 22.20 2.96
C ASN A 293 -9.15 23.67 2.85
N GLY A 294 -10.07 24.55 2.43
CA GLY A 294 -9.79 25.97 2.18
C GLY A 294 -8.74 26.21 1.09
N THR A 295 -8.46 25.21 0.24
CA THR A 295 -7.45 25.29 -0.81
C THR A 295 -8.01 24.83 -2.14
N THR A 296 -7.68 25.55 -3.21
CA THR A 296 -8.04 25.18 -4.59
C THR A 296 -7.04 24.24 -5.24
N LYS A 297 -6.00 23.82 -4.52
CA LYS A 297 -5.00 22.90 -5.04
C LYS A 297 -5.58 21.49 -5.14
N ASP A 298 -5.44 20.92 -6.33
CA ASP A 298 -5.86 19.54 -6.61
C ASP A 298 -4.86 18.55 -5.99
N ILE A 299 -5.35 17.70 -5.08
CA ILE A 299 -4.54 16.66 -4.43
C ILE A 299 -3.86 15.73 -5.45
N TYR A 300 -4.51 15.47 -6.58
CA TYR A 300 -3.95 14.66 -7.65
C TYR A 300 -2.72 15.32 -8.27
N ASP A 301 -2.78 16.63 -8.52
CA ASP A 301 -1.67 17.39 -9.10
C ASP A 301 -0.51 17.52 -8.10
N GLU A 302 -0.79 17.57 -6.79
CA GLU A 302 0.23 17.51 -5.75
C GLU A 302 0.92 16.14 -5.71
N TYR A 303 0.15 15.06 -5.88
CA TYR A 303 0.67 13.70 -5.93
C TYR A 303 1.55 13.45 -7.16
N THR A 304 1.13 13.90 -8.35
CA THR A 304 1.94 13.75 -9.56
C THR A 304 3.24 14.56 -9.50
N LYS A 305 3.20 15.79 -8.93
CA LYS A 305 4.41 16.59 -8.66
C LYS A 305 5.35 15.92 -7.66
N SER A 306 4.80 15.38 -6.56
CA SER A 306 5.59 14.71 -5.52
C SER A 306 6.23 13.44 -6.07
N MET A 307 5.49 12.68 -6.86
CA MET A 307 5.96 11.48 -7.54
C MET A 307 7.18 11.76 -8.42
N GLY A 308 7.22 12.86 -9.18
CA GLY A 308 8.38 13.24 -9.97
C GLY A 308 9.68 13.23 -9.16
N LYS A 309 9.66 13.82 -7.96
CA LYS A 309 10.82 13.88 -7.05
C LYS A 309 11.23 12.53 -6.47
N ILE A 310 10.29 11.60 -6.33
CA ILE A 310 10.53 10.26 -5.75
C ILE A 310 11.20 9.34 -6.76
N TRP A 311 10.75 9.42 -8.01
CA TRP A 311 11.13 8.52 -9.10
C TRP A 311 12.18 9.13 -10.03
N GLU A 312 12.62 10.36 -9.77
CA GLU A 312 13.83 10.92 -10.39
C GLU A 312 15.01 9.95 -10.19
N PRO A 313 15.64 9.48 -11.28
CA PRO A 313 16.75 8.54 -11.18
C PRO A 313 17.90 9.23 -10.47
N LYS A 314 18.25 8.74 -9.27
CA LYS A 314 19.47 9.14 -8.58
C LYS A 314 20.66 8.66 -9.41
N GLU A 315 21.62 9.52 -9.66
CA GLU A 315 22.78 9.24 -10.52
C GLU A 315 23.56 7.97 -10.07
N GLU A 316 23.50 7.62 -8.78
CA GLU A 316 24.12 6.41 -8.20
C GLU A 316 23.50 5.07 -8.68
N GLU A 317 22.25 5.03 -9.17
CA GLU A 317 21.62 3.80 -9.67
C GLU A 317 21.88 3.54 -11.17
N LYS A 318 22.49 4.49 -11.90
CA LYS A 318 22.91 4.28 -13.29
C LYS A 318 24.19 3.45 -13.41
N GLU A 319 25.10 3.55 -12.43
CA GLU A 319 26.35 2.78 -12.45
C GLU A 319 26.13 1.28 -12.16
N THR A 320 25.11 0.92 -11.38
CA THR A 320 24.82 -0.50 -11.09
C THR A 320 24.09 -1.20 -12.24
N ARG A 321 23.27 -0.50 -13.02
CA ARG A 321 22.62 -1.11 -14.20
C ARG A 321 23.60 -1.38 -15.34
N ASN A 322 24.58 -0.50 -15.56
CA ASN A 322 25.60 -0.73 -16.59
C ASN A 322 26.56 -1.89 -16.24
N ASN A 323 26.79 -2.16 -14.95
CA ASN A 323 27.65 -3.27 -14.50
C ASN A 323 26.94 -4.64 -14.53
N ASP A 324 25.62 -4.70 -14.41
CA ASP A 324 24.86 -5.94 -14.53
C ASP A 324 24.65 -6.37 -16.01
N GLU A 325 24.59 -5.42 -16.95
CA GLU A 325 24.53 -5.72 -18.39
C GLU A 325 25.90 -6.13 -18.97
N SER A 326 27.01 -5.59 -18.46
CA SER A 326 28.35 -5.95 -18.92
C SER A 326 28.90 -7.27 -18.36
N ASN A 327 28.33 -7.79 -17.28
CA ASN A 327 28.72 -9.11 -16.74
C ASN A 327 27.98 -10.29 -17.41
N ASN A 328 26.87 -10.05 -18.11
CA ASN A 328 26.14 -11.12 -18.81
C ASN A 328 26.65 -11.39 -20.23
N GLU A 329 27.33 -10.43 -20.87
CA GLU A 329 27.91 -10.63 -22.21
C GLU A 329 29.28 -11.34 -22.20
N GLN A 330 29.93 -11.51 -21.03
CA GLN A 330 31.20 -12.25 -20.93
C GLN A 330 31.06 -13.73 -20.54
N GLN A 331 29.85 -14.24 -20.26
CA GLN A 331 29.63 -15.66 -19.91
C GLN A 331 29.05 -16.54 -21.03
N GLU A 332 28.68 -15.99 -22.19
CA GLU A 332 28.19 -16.77 -23.34
C GLU A 332 29.26 -17.03 -24.43
N GLY A 333 30.53 -16.67 -24.18
CA GLY A 333 31.63 -16.80 -25.15
C GLY A 333 32.62 -17.96 -24.96
N GLU A 334 32.56 -18.71 -23.86
CA GLU A 334 33.50 -19.81 -23.57
C GLU A 334 32.76 -21.10 -23.20
N THR A 335 32.16 -21.78 -24.18
CA THR A 335 31.97 -23.24 -24.14
C THR A 335 31.62 -23.75 -25.54
N GLY A 336 32.65 -24.04 -26.32
CA GLY A 336 32.47 -24.70 -27.61
C GLY A 336 33.78 -24.88 -28.35
N GLU A 337 34.52 -25.93 -28.00
CA GLU A 337 35.66 -26.61 -28.70
C GLU A 337 36.51 -27.27 -27.58
N GLU A 338 36.76 -28.58 -27.50
CA GLU A 338 37.36 -29.47 -28.49
C GLU A 338 37.20 -30.97 -28.13
N LYS A 339 37.19 -31.76 -29.20
CA LYS A 339 37.80 -33.09 -29.42
C LYS A 339 37.23 -34.35 -28.75
N VAL A 340 36.44 -35.04 -29.58
CA VAL A 340 36.50 -36.49 -29.76
C VAL A 340 37.93 -36.89 -30.16
N ASP A 341 38.52 -37.85 -29.45
CA ASP A 341 39.53 -38.72 -30.06
C ASP A 341 39.47 -40.14 -29.50
N ASN A 342 39.43 -41.08 -30.43
CA ASN A 342 39.47 -42.53 -30.22
C ASN A 342 40.93 -42.98 -30.13
N SER A 343 41.31 -43.79 -29.14
CA SER A 343 42.23 -44.92 -29.37
C SER A 343 42.39 -45.85 -28.16
N ASN A 344 42.09 -47.12 -28.45
CA ASN A 344 42.54 -48.38 -27.86
C ASN A 344 43.66 -48.37 -26.81
N ALA A 345 43.42 -49.06 -25.69
CA ALA A 345 44.05 -50.34 -25.33
C ALA A 345 43.25 -51.05 -24.23
#